data_AF-A0AAQ0A2V0-F1
#
_entry.id   AF-A0AAQ0A2V0-F1
#
_cell.length_a   1.000
_cell.length_b   1.000
_cell.length_c   1.000
_cell.angle_alpha   90.00
_cell.angle_beta   90.00
_cell.angle_gamma   90.00
#
_symmetry.space_group_name_H-M   'P 1'
#
loop_
_entity.id
_entity.type
_entity.pdbx_description
1 polymer ?
#
loop_
_entity_poly.entity_id
_entity_poly.type
_entity_poly.pdbx_seq_one_letter_code
_entity_poly.pdbx_strand_id
1 'polypeptide(L)'
;MKNVWSSLLCALLAAALVFFCADFAKAGEKPTRASLFETLQSVSDVHFQLTEKERTKTDMISLLEPYMEHAMAVKYVEANAFPEQAGWIFYGTDAPEVAIPFFSYDEDTKVAEKDGSYTVYEFVGDQNDGPVSYQKNYQTVTLKNTGGSFKVTDIGQSDTKPAGEEIMSKQPDEKETSSNFADKGEGDQAASPLFATDVNWTLAGIFS
;
A
#
# COMPACT_ATOMS: atom_id res chain seq x y z
N MET A 1 -44.79 -11.31 46.43
CA MET A 1 -43.39 -10.85 46.28
C MET A 1 -43.10 -10.83 44.79
N LYS A 2 -42.98 -9.65 44.19
CA LYS A 2 -42.82 -9.50 42.74
C LYS A 2 -41.39 -9.92 42.36
N ASN A 3 -41.26 -10.67 41.27
CA ASN A 3 -40.06 -11.42 40.87
C ASN A 3 -38.95 -10.45 40.43
N VAL A 4 -38.31 -9.77 41.39
CA VAL A 4 -37.20 -8.83 41.18
C VAL A 4 -36.05 -9.45 40.39
N TRP A 5 -35.86 -10.77 40.50
CA TRP A 5 -34.89 -11.52 39.69
C TRP A 5 -35.22 -11.58 38.21
N SER A 6 -36.51 -11.65 37.82
CA SER A 6 -36.90 -11.60 36.40
C SER A 6 -36.61 -10.21 35.80
N SER A 7 -36.84 -9.15 36.58
CA SER A 7 -36.54 -7.78 36.17
C SER A 7 -35.04 -7.50 36.02
N LEU A 8 -34.21 -8.08 36.89
CA LEU A 8 -32.75 -7.97 36.83
C LEU A 8 -32.17 -8.73 35.63
N LEU A 9 -32.72 -9.92 35.33
CA LEU A 9 -32.29 -10.70 34.16
C LEU A 9 -32.64 -9.98 32.84
N CYS A 10 -33.83 -9.39 32.75
CA CYS A 10 -34.25 -8.62 31.57
C CYS A 10 -33.40 -7.34 31.38
N ALA A 11 -33.01 -6.66 32.47
CA ALA A 11 -32.16 -5.47 32.38
C ALA A 11 -30.73 -5.82 31.92
N LEU A 12 -30.17 -6.94 32.38
CA LEU A 12 -28.86 -7.44 31.95
C LEU A 12 -28.86 -7.91 30.49
N LEU A 13 -29.93 -8.59 30.06
CA LEU A 13 -30.08 -9.04 28.67
C LEU A 13 -30.26 -7.85 27.71
N ALA A 14 -31.01 -6.83 28.13
CA ALA A 14 -31.17 -5.59 27.37
C ALA A 14 -29.83 -4.84 27.24
N ALA A 15 -29.04 -4.74 28.32
CA ALA A 15 -27.71 -4.12 28.28
C ALA A 15 -26.72 -4.88 27.38
N ALA A 16 -26.77 -6.22 27.37
CA ALA A 16 -25.96 -7.04 26.47
C ALA A 16 -26.35 -6.86 24.99
N LEU A 17 -27.64 -6.63 24.70
CA LEU A 17 -28.12 -6.34 23.34
C LEU A 17 -27.73 -4.95 22.82
N VAL A 18 -27.57 -3.95 23.70
CA VAL A 18 -27.10 -2.61 23.26
C VAL A 18 -25.61 -2.63 22.88
N PHE A 19 -24.82 -3.52 23.49
CA PHE A 19 -23.41 -3.72 23.12
C PHE A 19 -23.22 -4.55 21.83
N PHE A 20 -24.23 -5.30 21.40
CA PHE A 20 -24.17 -6.13 20.19
C PHE A 20 -24.64 -5.42 18.90
N CYS A 21 -25.08 -4.16 19.00
CA CYS A 21 -25.70 -3.42 17.91
C CYS A 21 -24.95 -2.13 17.59
N ALA A 22 -23.65 -2.21 17.29
CA ALA A 22 -22.93 -1.09 16.68
C ALA A 22 -21.74 -1.56 15.83
N ASP A 23 -21.97 -2.55 14.98
CA ASP A 23 -21.15 -2.71 13.77
C ASP A 23 -22.07 -3.06 12.61
N PHE A 24 -23.06 -2.19 12.39
CA PHE A 24 -23.57 -2.04 11.03
C PHE A 24 -22.41 -1.45 10.24
N ALA A 25 -21.58 -2.32 9.68
CA ALA A 25 -20.67 -1.98 8.62
C ALA A 25 -21.53 -1.25 7.59
N LYS A 26 -21.50 0.08 7.64
CA LYS A 26 -22.09 0.90 6.60
C LYS A 26 -21.42 0.37 5.35
N ALA A 27 -22.21 -0.11 4.38
CA ALA A 27 -21.68 -0.50 3.09
C ALA A 27 -20.90 0.71 2.57
N GLY A 28 -19.58 0.66 2.78
CA GLY A 28 -18.69 1.75 2.44
C GLY A 28 -18.82 1.93 0.95
N GLU A 29 -18.67 3.16 0.49
CA GLU A 29 -18.43 3.38 -0.92
C GLU A 29 -17.29 2.44 -1.37
N LYS A 30 -17.46 1.78 -2.52
CA LYS A 30 -16.41 0.93 -3.07
C LYS A 30 -15.13 1.77 -3.16
N PRO A 31 -13.96 1.21 -2.77
CA PRO A 31 -12.73 1.98 -2.81
C PRO A 31 -12.40 2.33 -4.25
N THR A 32 -11.72 3.45 -4.41
CA THR A 32 -11.05 3.76 -5.66
C THR A 32 -9.69 3.05 -5.71
N ARG A 33 -9.14 2.85 -6.91
CA ARG A 33 -7.76 2.39 -7.07
C ARG A 33 -6.78 3.25 -6.27
N ALA A 34 -6.92 4.58 -6.37
CA ALA A 34 -6.09 5.54 -5.65
C ALA A 34 -6.10 5.29 -4.13
N SER A 35 -7.27 5.11 -3.52
CA SER A 35 -7.35 4.85 -2.07
C SER A 35 -6.71 3.53 -1.64
N LEU A 36 -6.73 2.50 -2.49
CA LEU A 36 -6.03 1.24 -2.22
C LEU A 36 -4.52 1.43 -2.35
N PHE A 37 -4.07 2.21 -3.34
CA PHE A 37 -2.66 2.51 -3.56
C PHE A 37 -2.07 3.35 -2.43
N GLU A 38 -2.80 4.36 -1.94
CA GLU A 38 -2.44 5.14 -0.74
C GLU A 38 -2.23 4.24 0.48
N THR A 39 -3.06 3.20 0.64
CA THR A 39 -2.89 2.20 1.71
C THR A 39 -1.55 1.46 1.56
N LEU A 40 -1.20 1.01 0.36
CA LEU A 40 0.05 0.30 0.10
C LEU A 40 1.29 1.20 0.25
N GLN A 41 1.18 2.46 -0.15
CA GLN A 41 2.23 3.46 0.06
C GLN A 41 2.44 3.72 1.56
N SER A 42 1.36 3.78 2.34
CA SER A 42 1.46 3.91 3.80
C SER A 42 2.17 2.72 4.45
N VAL A 43 1.96 1.49 3.97
CA VAL A 43 2.74 0.33 4.42
C VAL A 43 4.23 0.48 4.08
N SER A 44 4.55 1.01 2.90
CA SER A 44 5.93 1.26 2.46
C SER A 44 6.62 2.33 3.32
N ASP A 45 5.90 3.41 3.67
CA ASP A 45 6.40 4.44 4.58
C ASP A 45 6.68 3.88 5.97
N VAL A 46 5.77 3.04 6.49
CA VAL A 46 6.00 2.34 7.77
C VAL A 46 7.19 1.40 7.66
N HIS A 47 7.34 0.64 6.57
CA HIS A 47 8.51 -0.20 6.36
C HIS A 47 9.79 0.63 6.44
N PHE A 48 9.86 1.77 5.75
CA PHE A 48 11.01 2.67 5.83
C PHE A 48 11.28 3.12 7.27
N GLN A 49 10.26 3.55 8.02
CA GLN A 49 10.41 3.90 9.44
C GLN A 49 10.97 2.76 10.28
N LEU A 50 10.55 1.51 10.02
CA LEU A 50 11.04 0.31 10.71
C LEU A 50 12.54 0.07 10.47
N THR A 51 13.12 0.62 9.39
CA THR A 51 14.57 0.55 9.12
C THR A 51 15.42 1.58 9.89
N GLU A 52 14.81 2.66 10.40
CA GLU A 52 15.57 3.79 10.95
C GLU A 52 16.21 3.51 12.31
N LYS A 53 15.60 2.63 13.13
CA LYS A 53 16.06 2.37 14.51
C LYS A 53 15.50 1.07 15.08
N GLU A 54 16.20 0.57 16.10
CA GLU A 54 15.78 -0.59 16.87
C GLU A 54 14.46 -0.33 17.64
N ARG A 55 13.59 -1.36 17.69
CA ARG A 55 12.28 -1.34 18.35
C ARG A 55 11.93 -2.72 18.94
N THR A 56 10.90 -2.80 19.76
CA THR A 56 10.32 -4.11 20.14
C THR A 56 9.44 -4.64 19.00
N LYS A 57 9.32 -5.97 18.86
CA LYS A 57 8.40 -6.55 17.85
C LYS A 57 6.96 -6.09 18.03
N THR A 58 6.51 -5.89 19.27
CA THR A 58 5.18 -5.35 19.57
C THR A 58 5.01 -3.96 18.98
N ASP A 59 5.97 -3.05 19.17
CA ASP A 59 5.90 -1.71 18.58
C ASP A 59 5.91 -1.75 17.05
N MET A 60 6.73 -2.64 16.46
CA MET A 60 6.77 -2.83 15.00
C MET A 60 5.41 -3.28 14.45
N ILE A 61 4.79 -4.27 15.11
CA ILE A 61 3.45 -4.76 14.75
C ILE A 61 2.43 -3.62 14.87
N SER A 62 2.44 -2.87 15.97
CA SER A 62 1.51 -1.75 16.19
C SER A 62 1.66 -0.62 15.17
N LEU A 63 2.85 -0.41 14.59
CA LEU A 63 3.04 0.55 13.51
C LEU A 63 2.41 0.08 12.18
N LEU A 64 2.34 -1.23 11.95
CA LEU A 64 1.79 -1.83 10.72
C LEU A 64 0.28 -2.06 10.78
N GLU A 65 -0.27 -2.34 11.97
CA GLU A 65 -1.68 -2.66 12.19
C GLU A 65 -2.71 -1.63 11.68
N PRO A 66 -2.41 -0.33 11.56
CA PRO A 66 -3.31 0.61 10.89
C PRO A 66 -3.59 0.23 9.43
N TYR A 67 -2.63 -0.40 8.75
CA TYR A 67 -2.65 -0.66 7.30
C TYR A 67 -2.64 -2.15 6.95
N MET A 68 -2.45 -3.03 7.94
CA MET A 68 -2.32 -4.47 7.77
C MET A 68 -3.11 -5.19 8.86
N GLU A 69 -3.74 -6.32 8.54
CA GLU A 69 -4.35 -7.16 9.57
C GLU A 69 -3.29 -7.72 10.52
N HIS A 70 -3.65 -7.88 11.80
CA HIS A 70 -2.72 -8.30 12.85
C HIS A 70 -1.91 -9.54 12.47
N ALA A 71 -2.56 -10.59 11.97
CA ALA A 71 -1.88 -11.83 11.58
C ALA A 71 -0.85 -11.60 10.46
N MET A 72 -1.17 -10.71 9.51
CA MET A 72 -0.26 -10.36 8.43
C MET A 72 0.88 -9.46 8.95
N ALA A 73 0.61 -8.53 9.87
CA ALA A 73 1.65 -7.70 10.50
C ALA A 73 2.65 -8.53 11.31
N VAL A 74 2.17 -9.53 12.05
CA VAL A 74 3.02 -10.50 12.76
C VAL A 74 3.93 -11.24 11.78
N LYS A 75 3.35 -11.85 10.73
CA LYS A 75 4.13 -12.58 9.70
C LYS A 75 5.14 -11.66 9.00
N TYR A 76 4.76 -10.41 8.72
CA TYR A 76 5.65 -9.42 8.10
C TYR A 76 6.84 -9.05 9.00
N VAL A 77 6.61 -8.83 10.29
CA VAL A 77 7.66 -8.55 11.28
C VAL A 77 8.54 -9.77 11.52
N GLU A 78 7.96 -10.95 11.65
CA GLU A 78 8.74 -12.18 11.86
C GLU A 78 9.71 -12.49 10.72
N ALA A 79 9.32 -12.16 9.49
CA ALA A 79 10.14 -12.41 8.31
C ALA A 79 11.27 -11.37 8.11
N ASN A 80 11.08 -10.12 8.54
CA ASN A 80 12.01 -9.02 8.24
C ASN A 80 12.78 -8.49 9.46
N ALA A 81 12.37 -8.83 10.69
CA ALA A 81 13.01 -8.32 11.90
C ALA A 81 14.27 -9.12 12.28
N PHE A 82 15.39 -8.42 12.40
CA PHE A 82 16.65 -8.96 12.87
C PHE A 82 16.94 -8.54 14.31
N PRO A 83 17.44 -9.44 15.18
CA PRO A 83 17.74 -9.10 16.57
C PRO A 83 19.02 -8.25 16.66
N GLU A 84 18.97 -7.21 17.48
CA GLU A 84 20.08 -6.32 17.80
C GLU A 84 20.17 -6.08 19.32
N GLN A 85 21.16 -5.30 19.78
CA GLN A 85 21.45 -5.13 21.21
C GLN A 85 20.30 -4.48 22.01
N ALA A 86 19.61 -3.50 21.44
CA ALA A 86 18.53 -2.74 22.06
C ALA A 86 17.12 -3.17 21.59
N GLY A 87 17.02 -4.14 20.67
CA GLY A 87 15.75 -4.69 20.22
C GLY A 87 15.84 -5.43 18.90
N TRP A 88 15.01 -5.01 17.94
CA TRP A 88 14.95 -5.56 16.60
C TRP A 88 15.01 -4.44 15.58
N ILE A 89 15.55 -4.69 14.40
CA ILE A 89 15.62 -3.73 13.30
C ILE A 89 15.28 -4.39 11.96
N PHE A 90 14.76 -3.60 11.02
CA PHE A 90 14.67 -4.00 9.62
C PHE A 90 15.90 -3.44 8.89
N TYR A 91 16.67 -4.28 8.20
CA TYR A 91 17.74 -3.80 7.32
C TYR A 91 17.27 -3.51 5.89
N GLY A 92 16.01 -3.81 5.61
CA GLY A 92 15.38 -3.80 4.30
C GLY A 92 14.41 -4.97 4.19
N THR A 93 14.27 -5.51 2.98
CA THR A 93 13.47 -6.72 2.72
C THR A 93 14.40 -7.89 2.42
N ASP A 94 14.59 -8.78 3.40
CA ASP A 94 15.30 -10.07 3.21
C ASP A 94 14.33 -11.25 3.06
N ALA A 95 13.03 -10.96 3.00
CA ALA A 95 11.94 -11.93 2.85
C ALA A 95 11.05 -11.56 1.64
N PRO A 96 11.48 -11.90 0.40
CA PRO A 96 10.76 -11.52 -0.81
C PRO A 96 9.33 -12.08 -0.88
N GLU A 97 9.03 -13.18 -0.18
CA GLU A 97 7.72 -13.83 -0.17
C GLU A 97 6.64 -13.00 0.53
N VAL A 98 7.02 -12.05 1.38
CA VAL A 98 6.10 -11.16 2.10
C VAL A 98 6.39 -9.69 1.84
N ALA A 99 7.28 -9.38 0.91
CA ALA A 99 7.60 -8.02 0.50
C ALA A 99 6.40 -7.38 -0.18
N ILE A 100 6.05 -6.14 0.20
CA ILE A 100 5.11 -5.36 -0.61
C ILE A 100 5.79 -5.11 -1.96
N PRO A 101 5.18 -5.53 -3.08
CA PRO A 101 5.72 -5.26 -4.41
C PRO A 101 5.93 -3.78 -4.68
N PHE A 102 7.01 -3.45 -5.39
CA PHE A 102 7.22 -2.12 -5.98
C PHE A 102 6.36 -1.97 -7.23
N PHE A 103 5.05 -1.85 -7.05
CA PHE A 103 4.12 -1.59 -8.14
C PHE A 103 4.43 -0.26 -8.83
N SER A 104 4.16 -0.18 -10.13
CA SER A 104 4.27 1.06 -10.93
C SER A 104 3.24 2.12 -10.50
N TYR A 105 2.11 1.66 -9.95
CA TYR A 105 0.92 2.46 -9.63
C TYR A 105 0.31 3.22 -10.82
N ASP A 106 0.60 2.77 -12.05
CA ASP A 106 0.08 3.36 -13.28
C ASP A 106 -1.01 2.47 -13.91
N GLU A 107 -1.18 2.50 -15.22
CA GLU A 107 -2.15 1.66 -15.90
C GLU A 107 -1.84 0.16 -15.81
N ASP A 108 -0.59 -0.25 -15.63
CA ASP A 108 -0.18 -1.64 -15.51
C ASP A 108 -0.48 -2.26 -14.14
N THR A 109 -0.57 -1.44 -13.08
CA THR A 109 -1.06 -1.89 -11.77
C THR A 109 -2.58 -1.99 -11.75
N LYS A 110 -3.12 -3.19 -11.84
CA LYS A 110 -4.56 -3.45 -11.87
C LYS A 110 -5.12 -3.74 -10.48
N VAL A 111 -6.45 -3.67 -10.35
CA VAL A 111 -7.17 -4.04 -9.13
C VAL A 111 -8.35 -4.94 -9.50
N ALA A 112 -8.42 -6.14 -8.92
CA ALA A 112 -9.54 -7.06 -9.04
C ALA A 112 -10.36 -7.08 -7.75
N GLU A 113 -11.68 -6.92 -7.85
CA GLU A 113 -12.63 -7.07 -6.76
C GLU A 113 -13.25 -8.48 -6.80
N LYS A 114 -13.20 -9.19 -5.67
CA LYS A 114 -13.88 -10.47 -5.49
C LYS A 114 -14.33 -10.63 -4.04
N ASP A 115 -15.63 -10.90 -3.84
CA ASP A 115 -16.21 -11.20 -2.52
C ASP A 115 -15.86 -10.15 -1.43
N GLY A 116 -15.85 -8.86 -1.80
CA GLY A 116 -15.50 -7.75 -0.90
C GLY A 116 -14.01 -7.61 -0.58
N SER A 117 -13.16 -8.40 -1.24
CA SER A 117 -11.69 -8.29 -1.20
C SER A 117 -11.20 -7.62 -2.48
N TYR A 118 -10.11 -6.87 -2.35
CA TYR A 118 -9.50 -6.12 -3.45
C TYR A 118 -8.06 -6.57 -3.61
N THR A 119 -7.74 -7.23 -4.71
CA THR A 119 -6.38 -7.65 -5.03
C THR A 119 -5.76 -6.64 -5.98
N VAL A 120 -4.76 -5.91 -5.48
CA VAL A 120 -3.87 -5.09 -6.31
C VAL A 120 -2.83 -6.03 -6.92
N TYR A 121 -2.60 -5.92 -8.23
CA TYR A 121 -1.66 -6.80 -8.91
C TYR A 121 -1.01 -6.15 -10.12
N GLU A 122 0.18 -6.66 -10.44
CA GLU A 122 0.93 -6.28 -11.63
C GLU A 122 1.63 -7.52 -12.19
N PHE A 123 1.67 -7.62 -13.52
CA PHE A 123 2.35 -8.74 -14.18
C PHE A 123 3.83 -8.42 -14.34
N VAL A 124 4.69 -9.25 -13.78
CA VAL A 124 6.14 -9.14 -13.92
C VAL A 124 6.59 -10.16 -14.97
N GLY A 125 7.15 -9.66 -16.07
CA GLY A 125 7.64 -10.47 -17.18
C GLY A 125 8.95 -11.20 -16.87
N ASP A 126 9.50 -11.90 -17.87
CA ASP A 126 10.81 -12.54 -17.74
C ASP A 126 11.87 -11.46 -17.45
N GLN A 127 12.56 -11.61 -16.32
CA GLN A 127 13.78 -10.86 -16.06
C GLN A 127 14.96 -11.83 -16.13
N ASN A 128 15.61 -11.86 -17.30
CA ASN A 128 16.74 -12.74 -17.60
C ASN A 128 18.08 -11.99 -17.70
N ASP A 129 18.06 -10.66 -17.54
CA ASP A 129 19.24 -9.79 -17.74
C ASP A 129 20.10 -9.61 -16.48
N GLY A 130 19.94 -10.49 -15.48
CA GLY A 130 20.67 -10.46 -14.21
C GLY A 130 21.22 -11.81 -13.79
N PRO A 131 22.01 -11.88 -12.70
CA PRO A 131 22.53 -13.14 -12.16
C PRO A 131 21.43 -14.06 -11.62
N VAL A 132 20.20 -13.56 -11.50
CA VAL A 132 19.01 -14.29 -11.04
C VAL A 132 17.94 -14.15 -12.11
N SER A 133 17.37 -15.28 -12.54
CA SER A 133 16.24 -15.35 -13.45
C SER A 133 14.94 -15.48 -12.68
N TYR A 134 13.94 -14.67 -13.01
CA TYR A 134 12.60 -14.75 -12.41
C TYR A 134 11.60 -15.35 -13.39
N GLN A 135 10.72 -16.21 -12.89
CA GLN A 135 9.59 -16.72 -13.67
C GLN A 135 8.51 -15.65 -13.78
N LYS A 136 7.82 -15.62 -14.93
CA LYS A 136 6.65 -14.75 -15.14
C LYS A 136 5.60 -15.05 -14.09
N ASN A 137 5.19 -14.02 -13.36
CA ASN A 137 4.10 -14.13 -12.42
C ASN A 137 3.39 -12.79 -12.23
N TYR A 138 2.24 -12.85 -11.61
CA TYR A 138 1.56 -11.70 -11.04
C TYR A 138 2.06 -11.50 -9.62
N GLN A 139 2.57 -10.32 -9.31
CA GLN A 139 2.76 -9.89 -7.93
C GLN A 139 1.42 -9.38 -7.40
N THR A 140 1.06 -9.75 -6.18
CA THR A 140 -0.29 -9.53 -5.64
C THR A 140 -0.25 -9.05 -4.20
N VAL A 141 -1.16 -8.12 -3.87
CA VAL A 141 -1.47 -7.71 -2.50
C VAL A 141 -2.99 -7.65 -2.35
N THR A 142 -3.54 -8.35 -1.37
CA THR A 142 -4.99 -8.41 -1.13
C THR A 142 -5.37 -7.56 0.08
N LEU A 143 -6.33 -6.65 -0.11
CA LEU A 143 -6.87 -5.76 0.91
C LEU A 143 -8.33 -6.08 1.22
N LYS A 144 -8.72 -5.91 2.48
CA LYS A 144 -10.12 -5.99 2.94
C LYS A 144 -10.46 -4.77 3.77
N ASN A 145 -11.73 -4.37 3.74
CA ASN A 145 -12.23 -3.34 4.64
C ASN A 145 -12.49 -3.95 6.02
N THR A 146 -11.73 -3.52 7.01
CA THR A 146 -11.84 -3.97 8.40
C THR A 146 -12.06 -2.74 9.29
N GLY A 147 -13.28 -2.58 9.81
CA GLY A 147 -13.64 -1.46 10.67
C GLY A 147 -13.62 -0.09 9.97
N GLY A 148 -13.95 -0.05 8.67
CA GLY A 148 -14.01 1.18 7.88
C GLY A 148 -12.69 1.61 7.23
N SER A 149 -11.61 0.84 7.43
CA SER A 149 -10.29 1.07 6.80
C SER A 149 -9.87 -0.14 5.99
N PHE A 150 -9.19 0.08 4.86
CA PHE A 150 -8.61 -1.01 4.09
C PHE A 150 -7.31 -1.47 4.71
N LYS A 151 -7.16 -2.78 4.87
CA LYS A 151 -5.96 -3.39 5.44
C LYS A 151 -5.46 -4.52 4.56
N VAL A 152 -4.14 -4.62 4.46
CA VAL A 152 -3.47 -5.74 3.79
C VAL A 152 -3.71 -7.01 4.59
N THR A 153 -4.20 -8.03 3.90
CA THR A 153 -4.54 -9.34 4.43
C THR A 153 -3.68 -10.45 3.87
N ASP A 154 -3.11 -10.25 2.68
CA ASP A 154 -2.20 -11.19 2.05
C ASP A 154 -1.26 -10.49 1.06
N ILE A 155 -0.08 -11.07 0.91
CA ILE A 155 0.98 -10.65 -0.02
C ILE A 155 1.52 -11.92 -0.66
N GLY A 156 1.68 -11.92 -1.98
CA GLY A 156 2.19 -13.09 -2.67
C GLY A 156 2.33 -12.93 -4.17
N GLN A 157 2.48 -14.07 -4.83
CA GLN A 157 2.62 -14.20 -6.27
C GLN A 157 1.63 -15.23 -6.82
N SER A 158 1.25 -15.09 -8.09
CA SER A 158 0.36 -16.02 -8.78
C SER A 158 0.77 -16.22 -10.23
N ASP A 159 0.75 -17.45 -10.72
CA ASP A 159 0.98 -17.75 -12.15
C ASP A 159 -0.23 -17.37 -13.01
N THR A 160 -1.38 -17.14 -12.39
CA THR A 160 -2.62 -16.81 -13.07
C THR A 160 -3.12 -15.43 -12.63
N LYS A 161 -3.76 -14.73 -13.56
CA LYS A 161 -4.36 -13.42 -13.28
C LYS A 161 -5.35 -13.54 -12.11
N PRO A 162 -5.32 -12.62 -11.13
CA PRO A 162 -6.31 -12.61 -10.05
C PRO A 162 -7.74 -12.59 -10.60
N ALA A 163 -8.59 -13.44 -10.02
CA ALA A 163 -10.01 -13.51 -10.38
C ALA A 163 -10.79 -12.34 -9.78
N GLY A 164 -11.82 -11.87 -10.48
CA GLY A 164 -12.70 -10.80 -10.00
C GLY A 164 -13.10 -9.81 -11.09
N GLU A 165 -13.91 -8.84 -10.73
CA GLU A 165 -14.21 -7.69 -11.59
C GLU A 165 -13.09 -6.65 -11.46
N GLU A 166 -12.52 -6.21 -12.58
CA GLU A 166 -11.49 -5.19 -12.52
C GLU A 166 -12.07 -3.80 -12.27
N ILE A 167 -11.48 -3.09 -11.31
CA ILE A 167 -11.73 -1.66 -11.13
C ILE A 167 -10.93 -0.93 -12.20
N MET A 168 -11.60 -0.30 -13.15
CA MET A 168 -10.96 0.41 -14.25
C MET A 168 -10.13 1.60 -13.74
N SER A 169 -9.01 1.91 -14.42
CA SER A 169 -8.42 3.25 -14.35
C SER A 169 -9.49 4.26 -14.69
N LYS A 170 -9.61 5.35 -13.91
CA LYS A 170 -10.19 6.55 -14.52
C LYS A 170 -9.33 6.85 -15.75
N GLN A 171 -9.95 6.98 -16.92
CA GLN A 171 -9.28 7.61 -18.06
C GLN A 171 -8.74 8.96 -17.56
N PRO A 172 -7.50 9.35 -17.90
CA PRO A 172 -7.11 10.73 -17.69
C PRO A 172 -8.14 11.60 -18.43
N ASP A 173 -8.84 12.44 -17.67
CA ASP A 173 -9.70 13.45 -18.26
C ASP A 173 -8.85 14.19 -19.31
N GLU A 174 -9.28 14.18 -20.56
CA GLU A 174 -8.81 15.13 -21.57
C GLU A 174 -9.11 16.52 -20.99
N LYS A 175 -8.15 17.08 -20.25
CA LYS A 175 -8.19 18.48 -19.89
C LYS A 175 -8.03 19.28 -21.17
N GLU A 176 -9.18 19.74 -21.63
CA GLU A 176 -9.41 21.01 -22.29
C GLU A 176 -8.17 21.62 -22.93
N THR A 177 -8.00 21.31 -24.21
CA THR A 177 -7.49 22.31 -25.14
C THR A 177 -8.55 23.41 -25.26
N SER A 178 -8.66 24.26 -24.24
CA SER A 178 -9.38 25.52 -24.32
C SER A 178 -8.34 26.64 -24.37
N SER A 179 -8.26 27.19 -25.58
CA SER A 179 -7.48 28.32 -26.02
C SER A 179 -7.42 29.45 -24.99
N ASN A 180 -6.19 29.84 -24.62
CA ASN A 180 -5.81 31.23 -24.42
C ASN A 180 -4.31 31.39 -24.73
N PHE A 181 -3.93 31.05 -25.96
CA PHE A 181 -2.73 31.64 -26.54
C PHE A 181 -3.15 32.98 -27.12
N ALA A 182 -2.81 34.04 -26.38
CA ALA A 182 -2.90 35.40 -26.84
C ALA A 182 -2.12 35.53 -28.16
N ASP A 183 -2.85 35.98 -29.17
CA ASP A 183 -2.32 36.51 -30.41
C ASP A 183 -1.27 37.59 -30.12
N LYS A 184 -0.02 37.28 -30.45
CA LYS A 184 1.00 38.27 -30.77
C LYS A 184 2.02 37.64 -31.71
N GLY A 185 1.61 37.46 -32.96
CA GLY A 185 2.51 37.19 -34.06
C GLY A 185 3.12 38.48 -34.59
N GLU A 186 4.43 38.67 -34.45
CA GLU A 186 5.35 38.90 -35.58
C GLU A 186 6.81 38.92 -35.08
N GLY A 187 7.69 38.13 -35.71
CA GLY A 187 9.13 38.42 -35.74
C GLY A 187 10.11 37.31 -35.31
N ASP A 188 10.16 36.23 -36.09
CA ASP A 188 11.39 35.62 -36.65
C ASP A 188 12.43 34.82 -35.81
N GLN A 189 12.89 33.75 -36.46
CA GLN A 189 14.14 32.97 -36.31
C GLN A 189 14.23 31.81 -35.30
N ALA A 190 14.67 30.67 -35.86
CA ALA A 190 14.89 29.36 -35.28
C ALA A 190 16.09 29.27 -34.32
N ALA A 191 15.97 28.43 -33.29
CA ALA A 191 17.02 27.51 -32.79
C ALA A 191 16.52 26.79 -31.53
N SER A 192 16.53 25.46 -31.54
CA SER A 192 16.40 24.64 -30.33
C SER A 192 17.67 24.79 -29.47
N PRO A 193 17.60 25.17 -28.18
CA PRO A 193 18.78 25.10 -27.33
C PRO A 193 18.85 23.72 -26.66
N LEU A 194 19.87 22.97 -27.05
CA LEU A 194 20.50 21.96 -26.20
C LEU A 194 21.01 22.69 -24.94
N PHE A 195 20.53 22.31 -23.76
CA PHE A 195 21.21 22.62 -22.51
C PHE A 195 21.85 21.35 -21.97
N ALA A 196 23.12 21.19 -22.32
CA ALA A 196 24.09 20.45 -21.53
C ALA A 196 24.29 21.20 -20.20
N THR A 197 24.19 20.48 -19.09
CA THR A 197 24.73 20.95 -17.82
C THR A 197 25.94 20.08 -17.48
N ASP A 198 27.11 20.63 -17.74
CA ASP A 198 28.40 20.11 -17.28
C ASP A 198 28.44 20.13 -15.75
N VAL A 199 28.48 18.96 -15.13
CA VAL A 199 28.72 18.80 -13.69
C VAL A 199 30.23 18.72 -13.48
N ASN A 200 30.84 19.82 -13.06
CA ASN A 200 32.26 19.89 -12.75
C ASN A 200 32.55 19.27 -11.36
N TRP A 201 33.04 18.03 -11.33
CA TRP A 201 33.64 17.42 -10.14
C TRP A 201 35.14 17.67 -10.13
N THR A 202 35.61 18.68 -9.39
CA THR A 202 36.99 18.74 -8.90
C THR A 202 37.08 19.69 -7.71
N LEU A 203 37.00 19.15 -6.49
CA LEU A 203 37.62 19.75 -5.31
C LEU A 203 38.02 18.63 -4.34
N ALA A 204 39.22 18.10 -4.57
CA ALA A 204 39.98 17.30 -3.62
C ALA A 204 41.36 17.95 -3.47
N GLY A 205 41.77 18.19 -2.21
CA GLY A 205 42.99 18.89 -1.79
C GLY A 205 42.75 20.39 -1.66
N ILE A 206 42.93 21.05 -0.52
CA ILE A 206 44.11 21.06 0.35
C ILE A 206 43.66 21.67 1.70
N PHE A 207 43.94 21.00 2.82
CA PHE A 207 44.19 21.68 4.10
C PHE A 207 45.44 21.04 4.71
N SER A 208 46.46 21.89 4.89
CA SER A 208 47.57 21.72 5.83
C SER A 208 47.14 22.10 7.24
#